data_AF-A0AAJ2PQM7-F1
#
_entry.id   AF-A0AAJ2PQM7-F1
#
_cell.length_a   1.000
_cell.length_b   1.000
_cell.length_c   1.000
_cell.angle_alpha   90.00
_cell.angle_beta   90.00
_cell.angle_gamma   90.00
#
_symmetry.space_group_name_H-M   'P 1'
#
loop_
_entity.id
_entity.type
_entity.pdbx_description
1 polymer ?
#
loop_
_entity_poly.entity_id
_entity_poly.type
_entity_poly.pdbx_seq_one_letter_code
_entity_poly.pdbx_strand_id
1 'polypeptide(L)' 'MNRQIAQISHDVATAGDPAGLSLALAVAAELHTPVTRAPEVATTHATARRNTAARPHRRTVRG' A
#
# COMPACT_ATOMS: atom_id res chain seq x y z
N MET A 1 19.53 18.25 29.16
CA MET A 1 20.14 17.06 28.50
C MET A 1 19.27 16.72 27.30
N ASN A 2 19.74 17.01 26.08
CA ASN A 2 18.93 16.81 24.88
C ASN A 2 19.18 15.39 24.35
N ARG A 3 18.17 14.52 24.38
CA ARG A 3 18.26 13.19 23.75
C ARG A 3 17.82 13.29 22.31
N GLN A 4 18.76 13.13 21.38
CA GLN A 4 18.43 12.93 19.97
C GLN A 4 17.95 11.50 19.75
N ILE A 5 16.85 11.35 19.02
CA ILE A 5 16.38 10.05 18.53
C ILE A 5 17.13 9.76 17.23
N ALA A 6 17.88 8.67 17.21
CA ALA A 6 18.56 8.19 16.01
C ALA A 6 17.63 7.24 15.23
N GLN A 7 17.57 7.41 13.92
CA GLN A 7 16.96 6.42 13.03
C GLN A 7 17.98 5.30 12.80
N ILE A 8 17.59 4.06 13.10
CA ILE A 8 18.42 2.87 12.90
C ILE A 8 17.70 1.98 11.88
N SER A 9 18.30 1.85 10.69
CA SER A 9 17.83 0.91 9.67
C SER A 9 18.22 -0.51 10.06
N HIS A 10 17.23 -1.40 10.16
CA HIS A 10 17.46 -2.82 10.32
C HIS A 10 17.26 -3.46 8.95
N ASP A 11 18.32 -4.05 8.41
CA ASP A 11 18.21 -4.83 7.19
C ASP A 11 17.69 -6.22 7.55
N VAL A 12 16.57 -6.61 6.95
CA VAL A 12 15.99 -7.94 7.11
C VAL A 12 16.18 -8.62 5.76
N ALA A 13 17.05 -9.63 5.71
CA ALA A 13 17.48 -10.25 4.46
C ALA A 13 16.35 -10.81 3.59
N THR A 14 15.18 -11.09 4.17
CA THR A 14 13.98 -11.58 3.50
C THR A 14 12.92 -10.50 3.24
N ALA A 15 13.15 -9.25 3.64
CA ALA A 15 12.22 -8.17 3.39
C ALA A 15 12.23 -7.79 1.90
N GLY A 16 11.21 -8.26 1.19
CA GLY A 16 10.97 -7.87 -0.21
C GLY A 16 11.11 -8.98 -1.24
N ASP A 17 11.38 -10.23 -0.84
CA ASP A 17 11.32 -11.36 -1.76
C ASP A 17 9.86 -11.66 -2.16
N PRO A 18 9.46 -11.49 -3.44
CA PRO A 18 8.11 -11.76 -3.89
C PRO A 18 7.70 -13.25 -3.76
N ALA A 19 8.68 -14.17 -3.83
CA ALA A 19 8.43 -15.60 -3.67
C ALA A 19 8.10 -15.92 -2.21
N GLY A 20 8.90 -15.41 -1.27
CA GLY A 20 8.64 -15.49 0.17
C GLY A 20 7.30 -14.87 0.58
N LEU A 21 6.92 -13.72 0.00
CA LEU A 21 5.61 -13.10 0.24
C LEU A 21 4.46 -14.02 -0.22
N SER A 22 4.56 -14.56 -1.44
CA SER A 22 3.51 -15.42 -2.00
C SER A 22 3.32 -16.69 -1.16
N LEU A 23 4.43 -17.30 -0.71
CA LEU A 23 4.42 -18.44 0.20
C LEU A 23 3.78 -18.08 1.55
N ALA A 24 4.17 -16.97 2.15
CA ALA A 24 3.62 -16.52 3.43
C ALA A 24 2.11 -16.29 3.36
N LEU A 25 1.61 -15.72 2.25
CA LEU A 25 0.18 -15.53 2.03
C LEU A 25 -0.58 -16.85 1.87
N ALA A 26 0.01 -17.84 1.16
CA ALA A 26 -0.57 -19.17 1.04
C ALA A 26 -0.68 -19.87 2.41
N VAL A 27 0.42 -19.87 3.19
CA VAL A 27 0.44 -20.44 4.54
C VAL A 27 -0.56 -19.71 5.45
N ALA A 28 -0.65 -18.38 5.36
CA ALA A 28 -1.62 -17.62 6.13
C ALA A 28 -3.06 -18.02 5.80
N ALA A 29 -3.39 -18.29 4.53
CA ALA A 29 -4.71 -18.73 4.10
C ALA A 29 -5.05 -20.16 4.57
N GLU A 30 -4.05 -21.04 4.68
CA GLU A 30 -4.23 -22.39 5.25
C GLU A 30 -4.49 -22.33 6.76
N LEU A 31 -3.78 -21.45 7.47
CA LEU A 31 -3.85 -21.36 8.93
C LEU A 31 -5.02 -20.52 9.45
N HIS A 32 -5.51 -19.55 8.67
CA HIS A 32 -6.54 -18.61 9.13
C HIS A 32 -7.78 -18.67 8.26
N THR A 33 -8.93 -18.95 8.88
CA THR A 33 -10.22 -18.81 8.21
C THR A 33 -10.47 -17.35 7.84
N PRO A 34 -10.93 -17.03 6.62
CA PRO A 34 -11.26 -15.67 6.24
C PRO A 34 -12.33 -15.09 7.17
N VAL A 35 -12.01 -14.02 7.88
CA VAL A 35 -12.96 -13.31 8.74
C VAL A 35 -13.47 -12.08 7.99
N THR A 36 -14.78 -11.97 7.86
CA THR A 36 -15.42 -10.77 7.30
C THR A 36 -15.22 -9.60 8.26
N ARG A 37 -14.67 -8.50 7.76
CA ARG A 37 -14.52 -7.28 8.56
C ARG A 37 -15.88 -6.71 8.91
N ALA A 38 -16.02 -6.23 10.14
CA ALA A 38 -17.24 -5.58 10.60
C ALA A 38 -17.53 -4.31 9.78
N PRO A 39 -18.81 -3.96 9.55
CA PRO A 39 -19.19 -2.90 8.62
C PRO A 39 -18.62 -1.53 8.97
N GLU A 40 -18.39 -1.24 10.25
CA GLU A 40 -17.76 -0.01 10.74
C GLU A 40 -16.28 0.12 10.35
N VAL A 41 -15.61 -0.98 10.02
CA VAL A 41 -14.20 -1.03 9.59
C VAL A 41 -14.07 -1.38 8.09
N ALA A 42 -15.18 -1.67 7.42
CA ALA A 42 -15.21 -1.93 6.00
C ALA A 42 -14.90 -0.63 5.25
N THR A 43 -13.74 -0.57 4.60
CA THR A 43 -13.43 0.55 3.74
C THR A 43 -14.39 0.54 2.57
N THR A 44 -15.13 1.63 2.38
CA THR A 44 -15.89 1.81 1.14
C THR A 44 -14.89 1.84 -0.01
N HIS A 45 -14.76 0.74 -0.75
CA HIS A 45 -14.12 0.75 -2.05
C HIS A 45 -15.04 1.54 -2.99
N ALA A 46 -15.01 2.87 -2.86
CA ALA A 46 -15.51 3.73 -3.90
C ALA A 46 -14.68 3.34 -5.13
N THR A 47 -15.31 2.69 -6.10
CA THR A 47 -14.80 2.66 -7.47
C THR A 47 -14.63 4.12 -7.85
N ALA A 48 -13.41 4.65 -7.69
CA ALA A 48 -13.06 5.98 -8.11
C ALA A 48 -13.19 5.96 -9.63
N ARG A 49 -14.40 6.21 -10.12
CA ARG A 49 -14.68 6.47 -11.52
C ARG A 49 -13.91 7.75 -11.81
N ARG A 50 -12.67 7.59 -12.30
CA ARG A 50 -11.81 8.68 -12.73
C ARG A 50 -12.57 9.40 -13.84
N ASN A 51 -13.32 10.44 -13.47
CA ASN A 51 -13.81 11.42 -14.41
C ASN A 51 -12.58 12.18 -14.91
N THR A 52 -11.95 11.68 -15.97
CA THR A 52 -11.02 12.45 -16.77
C THR A 52 -11.83 13.48 -17.56
N ALA A 53 -12.41 14.46 -16.86
CA ALA A 53 -12.84 15.69 -17.50
C ALA A 53 -11.59 16.28 -18.16
N ALA A 54 -11.63 16.39 -19.48
CA ALA A 54 -10.48 16.71 -20.32
C ALA A 54 -9.75 17.93 -19.75
N ARG A 55 -8.60 17.70 -19.12
CA ARG A 55 -7.75 18.77 -18.60
C ARG A 55 -7.17 19.48 -19.82
N PRO A 56 -7.54 20.74 -20.12
CA PRO A 56 -6.98 21.42 -21.28
C PRO A 56 -5.47 21.56 -21.06
N HIS A 57 -4.70 20.91 -21.93
CA HIS A 57 -3.25 20.91 -21.86
C HIS A 57 -2.78 22.32 -22.23
N ARG A 58 -2.37 23.11 -21.24
CA ARG A 58 -1.91 24.48 -21.44
C ARG A 58 -0.60 24.44 -22.24
N ARG A 59 -0.67 24.80 -23.52
CA ARG A 59 0.46 24.88 -24.45
C ARG A 59 1.48 25.88 -23.90
N THR A 60 2.70 25.43 -23.62
CA THR A 60 3.81 26.33 -23.30
C THR A 60 4.11 27.20 -24.52
N VAL A 61 4.17 28.52 -24.33
CA VAL A 61 4.60 29.48 -25.34
C VAL A 61 6.02 29.13 -25.75
N ARG A 62 6.25 28.87 -27.04
CA ARG A 62 7.60 28.83 -27.61
C ARG A 62 8.03 30.28 -27.82
N GLY A 63 9.22 30.61 -27.32
CA GLY A 63 9.92 31.83 -27.67
C GLY A 63 10.26 31.89 -29.15
#